data_AF-Q5BZC3-F1
#
_entry.id   AF-Q5BZC3-F1
#
_cell.length_a   1.000
_cell.length_b   1.000
_cell.length_c   1.000
_cell.angle_alpha   90.00
_cell.angle_beta   90.00
_cell.angle_gamma   90.00
#
_symmetry.space_group_name_H-M   'P 1'
#
loop_
_entity.id
_entity.type
_entity.pdbx_description
1 polymer ?
#
loop_
_entity_poly.entity_id
_entity_poly.type
_entity_poly.pdbx_seq_one_letter_code
_entity_poly.pdbx_strand_id
1 'polypeptide(L)'
;SVSVQGMFVFISWMLVIILSIVLFLIGINIQRDLTLYFNAFLIYASCIIAVIAVLGIVLSFMQSAVTLFVIGLLAIAIVIPVSLVEAQILYGGKHIYYRPTDLILASMVHWFLTTFLYSAFIFLLLFIRSLLNKNSLVSSI
;
A
#
# COMPACT_ATOMS: atom_id res chain seq x y z
N SER A 1 -21.37 9.51 -19.85
CA SER A 1 -21.61 9.02 -18.48
C SER A 1 -20.30 8.44 -17.94
N VAL A 2 -19.91 8.77 -16.71
CA VAL A 2 -18.73 8.13 -16.09
C VAL A 2 -19.12 6.71 -15.72
N SER A 3 -18.34 5.71 -16.13
CA SER A 3 -18.59 4.33 -15.71
C SER A 3 -18.29 4.17 -14.22
N VAL A 4 -19.07 3.36 -13.50
CA VAL A 4 -18.85 3.07 -12.06
C VAL A 4 -17.42 2.58 -11.81
N GLN A 5 -16.85 1.84 -12.76
CA GLN A 5 -15.46 1.38 -12.71
C GLN A 5 -14.46 2.54 -12.84
N GLY A 6 -14.73 3.52 -13.71
CA GLY A 6 -13.94 4.75 -13.80
C GLY A 6 -13.97 5.58 -12.51
N MET A 7 -15.11 5.59 -11.81
CA MET A 7 -15.21 6.26 -10.50
C MET A 7 -14.34 5.59 -9.44
N PHE A 8 -14.31 4.25 -9.38
CA PHE A 8 -13.46 3.54 -8.42
C PHE A 8 -11.97 3.75 -8.69
N VAL A 9 -11.55 3.72 -9.96
CA VAL A 9 -10.17 4.02 -10.35
C VAL A 9 -9.76 5.42 -9.89
N PHE A 10 -10.62 6.42 -10.12
CA PHE A 10 -10.36 7.78 -9.69
C PHE A 10 -10.25 7.90 -8.16
N ILE A 11 -11.19 7.29 -7.42
CA ILE A 11 -11.18 7.29 -5.95
C ILE A 11 -9.92 6.60 -5.42
N SER A 12 -9.50 5.47 -6.01
CA SER A 12 -8.26 4.79 -5.62
C SER A 12 -7.05 5.70 -5.77
N TRP A 13 -6.92 6.42 -6.89
CA TRP A 13 -5.81 7.38 -7.08
C TRP A 13 -5.84 8.51 -6.05
N MET A 14 -7.02 9.06 -5.74
CA MET A 14 -7.14 10.08 -4.71
C MET A 14 -6.70 9.55 -3.33
N LEU A 15 -7.11 8.34 -2.97
CA LEU A 15 -6.72 7.70 -1.70
C LEU A 15 -5.22 7.42 -1.63
N VAL A 16 -4.61 6.96 -2.74
CA VAL A 16 -3.15 6.78 -2.85
C VAL A 16 -2.44 8.09 -2.56
N ILE A 17 -2.82 9.18 -3.25
CA ILE A 17 -2.16 10.48 -3.11
C ILE A 17 -2.28 11.00 -1.67
N ILE A 18 -3.49 10.96 -1.10
CA ILE A 18 -3.73 11.43 0.27
C ILE A 18 -2.90 10.63 1.27
N LEU A 19 -2.92 9.30 1.17
CA LEU A 19 -2.19 8.44 2.10
C LEU A 19 -0.67 8.62 1.95
N SER A 20 -0.15 8.73 0.72
CA SER A 20 1.26 8.98 0.46
C SER A 20 1.72 10.32 1.06
N ILE A 21 0.94 11.39 0.91
CA ILE A 21 1.25 12.70 1.53
C ILE A 21 1.25 12.58 3.06
N VAL A 22 0.24 11.93 3.64
CA VAL A 22 0.15 11.76 5.10
C VAL A 22 1.33 10.97 5.63
N LEU A 23 1.66 9.83 5.01
CA LEU A 23 2.80 9.00 5.41
C LEU A 23 4.11 9.76 5.27
N PHE A 24 4.28 10.53 4.20
CA PHE A 24 5.47 11.34 4.00
C PHE A 24 5.63 12.40 5.09
N LEU A 25 4.56 13.15 5.41
CA LEU A 25 4.56 14.15 6.49
C LEU A 25 4.82 13.53 7.87
N ILE A 26 4.32 12.32 8.12
CA ILE A 26 4.63 11.60 9.35
C ILE A 26 6.11 11.20 9.36
N GLY A 27 6.62 10.62 8.28
CA GLY A 27 8.00 10.15 8.17
C GLY A 27 9.04 11.23 8.44
N ILE A 28 8.87 12.42 7.85
CA ILE A 28 9.80 13.56 8.10
C ILE A 28 9.76 14.05 9.55
N ASN A 29 8.64 13.86 10.26
CA ASN A 29 8.46 14.34 11.63
C ASN A 29 8.90 13.35 12.70
N ILE A 30 9.17 12.08 12.34
CA ILE A 30 9.67 11.11 13.31
C ILE A 30 11.09 11.49 13.72
N GLN A 31 11.29 11.73 15.02
CA GLN A 31 12.59 12.14 15.58
C GLN A 31 13.59 10.98 15.71
N ARG A 32 13.09 9.74 15.76
CA ARG A 32 13.95 8.54 15.74
C ARG A 32 14.44 8.28 14.34
N ASP A 33 15.65 7.78 14.23
CA ASP A 33 16.23 7.34 12.97
C ASP A 33 15.67 5.94 12.58
N LEU A 34 14.71 5.90 11.65
CA LEU A 34 14.14 4.66 11.13
C LEU A 34 15.11 3.90 10.23
N THR A 35 16.16 4.55 9.70
CA THR A 35 17.09 3.89 8.77
C THR A 35 17.98 2.88 9.46
N LEU A 36 18.21 3.04 10.76
CA LEU A 36 18.81 1.99 11.61
C LEU A 36 18.02 0.68 11.58
N TYR A 37 16.71 0.75 11.33
CA TYR A 37 15.82 -0.40 11.25
C TYR A 37 15.55 -0.84 9.80
N PHE A 38 16.27 -0.30 8.81
CA PHE A 38 16.05 -0.60 7.39
C PHE A 38 16.05 -2.11 7.09
N ASN A 39 17.02 -2.85 7.63
CA ASN A 39 17.07 -4.30 7.46
C ASN A 39 15.87 -5.02 8.07
N ALA A 40 15.39 -4.56 9.24
CA ALA A 40 14.20 -5.11 9.86
C ALA A 40 12.94 -4.84 9.02
N PHE A 41 12.85 -3.66 8.39
CA PHE A 41 11.78 -3.32 7.46
C PHE A 41 11.82 -4.17 6.18
N LEU A 42 13.01 -4.42 5.62
CA LEU A 42 13.16 -5.31 4.47
C LEU A 42 12.71 -6.74 4.78
N ILE A 43 13.12 -7.27 5.94
CA ILE A 43 12.69 -8.59 6.39
C ILE A 43 11.16 -8.61 6.55
N TYR A 44 10.59 -7.62 7.24
CA TYR A 44 9.15 -7.48 7.41
C TYR A 44 8.40 -7.46 6.06
N ALA A 45 8.84 -6.63 5.12
CA ALA A 45 8.23 -6.54 3.80
C ALA A 45 8.33 -7.86 3.03
N SER A 46 9.51 -8.51 3.04
CA SER A 46 9.72 -9.79 2.37
C SER A 46 8.82 -10.90 2.94
N CYS A 47 8.64 -10.94 4.27
CA CYS A 47 7.74 -11.88 4.93
C CYS A 47 6.28 -11.68 4.48
N ILE A 48 5.80 -10.44 4.42
CA ILE A 48 4.42 -10.17 3.98
C ILE A 48 4.25 -10.48 2.49
N ILE A 49 5.24 -10.16 1.64
CA ILE A 49 5.19 -10.52 0.22
C ILE A 49 5.10 -12.03 0.05
N ALA A 50 5.87 -12.81 0.83
CA ALA A 50 5.79 -14.26 0.82
C ALA A 50 4.40 -14.76 1.25
N VAL A 51 3.79 -14.16 2.28
CA VAL A 51 2.42 -14.47 2.70
C VAL A 51 1.41 -14.15 1.58
N ILE A 52 1.52 -12.99 0.94
CA ILE A 52 0.67 -12.60 -0.20
C ILE A 52 0.81 -13.61 -1.34
N ALA A 53 2.04 -14.04 -1.66
CA ALA A 53 2.30 -15.02 -2.72
C ALA A 53 1.65 -16.38 -2.39
N VAL A 54 1.81 -16.88 -1.16
CA VAL A 54 1.17 -18.13 -0.72
C VAL A 54 -0.35 -18.01 -0.76
N LEU A 55 -0.93 -16.92 -0.23
CA LEU A 55 -2.36 -16.66 -0.31
C LEU A 55 -2.84 -16.61 -1.77
N GLY A 56 -2.07 -15.96 -2.65
CA GLY A 56 -2.34 -15.91 -4.08
C GLY A 56 -2.39 -17.30 -4.72
N ILE A 57 -1.44 -18.18 -4.40
CA ILE A 57 -1.39 -19.55 -4.93
C ILE A 57 -2.55 -20.38 -4.37
N VAL A 58 -2.69 -20.44 -3.04
CA VAL A 58 -3.68 -21.29 -2.35
C VAL A 58 -5.11 -20.90 -2.72
N LEU A 59 -5.38 -19.61 -2.87
CA LEU A 59 -6.73 -19.08 -3.08
C LEU A 59 -7.00 -18.66 -4.53
N SER A 60 -6.04 -18.86 -5.45
CA SER A 60 -6.25 -18.67 -6.90
C SER A 60 -7.47 -19.43 -7.42
N PHE A 61 -7.80 -20.56 -6.80
CA PHE A 61 -8.93 -21.41 -7.17
C PHE A 61 -10.30 -20.92 -6.65
N MET A 62 -10.34 -20.02 -5.66
CA MET A 62 -11.60 -19.62 -5.02
C MET A 62 -12.04 -18.19 -5.34
N GLN A 63 -11.17 -17.35 -5.94
CA GLN A 63 -11.43 -15.94 -6.30
C GLN A 63 -12.38 -15.22 -5.32
N SER A 64 -12.15 -15.38 -4.02
CA SER A 64 -13.04 -14.84 -3.00
C SER A 64 -12.77 -13.35 -2.85
N ALA A 65 -13.85 -12.56 -2.80
CA ALA A 65 -13.76 -11.13 -2.48
C ALA A 65 -13.02 -10.88 -1.14
N VAL A 66 -13.12 -11.83 -0.19
CA VAL A 66 -12.42 -11.77 1.11
C VAL A 66 -10.90 -11.88 0.90
N THR A 67 -10.44 -12.70 -0.03
CA THR A 67 -9.02 -12.85 -0.33
C THR A 67 -8.43 -11.56 -0.90
N LEU A 68 -9.14 -10.93 -1.84
CA LEU A 68 -8.74 -9.64 -2.41
C LEU A 68 -8.67 -8.55 -1.33
N PHE A 69 -9.63 -8.55 -0.41
CA PHE A 69 -9.61 -7.64 0.74
C PHE A 69 -8.37 -7.84 1.63
N VAL A 70 -8.06 -9.10 2.01
CA VAL A 70 -6.89 -9.42 2.84
C VAL A 70 -5.58 -9.05 2.13
N ILE A 71 -5.44 -9.37 0.84
CA ILE A 71 -4.27 -8.98 0.04
C ILE A 71 -4.13 -7.45 0.00
N GLY A 72 -5.23 -6.72 -0.19
CA GLY A 72 -5.24 -5.26 -0.15
C GLY A 72 -4.76 -4.70 1.19
N LEU A 73 -5.24 -5.23 2.31
CA LEU A 73 -4.78 -4.82 3.64
C LEU A 73 -3.29 -5.11 3.88
N LEU A 74 -2.83 -6.30 3.49
CA LEU A 74 -1.42 -6.68 3.61
C LEU A 74 -0.52 -5.79 2.75
N ALA A 75 -0.98 -5.39 1.56
CA ALA A 75 -0.26 -4.46 0.70
C ALA A 75 -0.12 -3.07 1.35
N ILE A 76 -1.18 -2.54 1.96
CA ILE A 76 -1.12 -1.28 2.73
C ILE A 76 -0.16 -1.42 3.93
N ALA A 77 -0.18 -2.56 4.61
CA ALA A 77 0.70 -2.82 5.76
C ALA A 77 2.19 -2.81 5.39
N ILE A 78 2.55 -3.20 4.16
CA ILE A 78 3.92 -3.03 3.63
C ILE A 78 4.20 -1.56 3.33
N VAL A 79 3.25 -0.86 2.71
CA VAL A 79 3.48 0.50 2.20
C VAL A 79 3.77 1.49 3.32
N ILE A 80 3.08 1.37 4.46
CA ILE A 80 3.24 2.26 5.61
C ILE A 80 4.71 2.36 6.06
N PRO A 81 5.36 1.29 6.55
CA PRO A 81 6.73 1.39 7.06
C PRO A 81 7.75 1.80 5.99
N VAL A 82 7.60 1.32 4.75
CA VAL A 82 8.57 1.63 3.68
C VAL A 82 8.48 3.10 3.28
N SER A 83 7.28 3.68 3.21
CA SER A 83 7.08 5.11 2.90
C SER A 83 7.64 6.02 4.00
N LEU A 84 7.57 5.60 5.27
CA LEU A 84 8.14 6.35 6.39
C LEU A 84 9.67 6.41 6.30
N VAL A 85 10.30 5.28 5.99
CA VAL A 85 11.76 5.20 5.81
C VAL A 85 12.21 6.01 4.60
N GLU A 86 11.47 5.91 3.49
CA GLU A 86 11.72 6.69 2.28
C GLU A 86 11.69 8.20 2.56
N ALA A 87 10.68 8.68 3.27
CA ALA A 87 10.57 10.09 3.66
C ALA A 87 11.76 10.56 4.52
N GLN A 88 12.27 9.68 5.39
CA GLN A 88 13.45 10.00 6.19
C GLN A 88 14.76 10.04 5.38
N ILE A 89 14.92 9.14 4.40
CA ILE A 89 16.07 9.15 3.48
C ILE A 89 16.06 10.42 2.63
N LEU A 90 14.89 10.83 2.14
CA LEU A 90 14.76 11.97 1.25
C LEU A 90 14.87 13.32 1.98
N TYR A 91 14.29 13.48 3.17
CA TYR A 91 14.13 14.80 3.81
C TYR A 91 14.32 14.85 5.34
N GLY A 92 14.44 13.72 6.04
CA GLY A 92 14.27 13.67 7.51
C GLY A 92 15.51 13.34 8.36
N GLY A 93 16.63 12.92 7.77
CA GLY A 93 17.79 12.48 8.55
C GLY A 93 18.58 13.61 9.21
N LYS A 94 18.27 13.96 10.47
CA LYS A 94 19.23 14.70 11.32
C LYS A 94 20.49 13.82 11.47
N HIS A 95 21.57 14.21 10.79
CA HIS A 95 22.94 13.65 10.89
C HIS A 95 23.38 12.53 9.93
N ILE A 96 22.60 12.16 8.91
CA ILE A 96 23.07 11.21 7.89
C ILE A 96 23.09 11.88 6.51
N TYR A 97 24.29 12.05 5.96
CA TYR A 97 24.46 12.40 4.55
C TYR A 97 24.23 11.15 3.71
N TYR A 98 23.04 11.04 3.10
CA TYR A 98 22.73 9.98 2.15
C TYR A 98 23.50 10.18 0.86
N ARG A 99 23.95 9.07 0.26
CA ARG A 99 24.61 9.13 -1.04
C ARG A 99 23.56 9.44 -2.12
N PRO A 100 23.95 10.05 -3.25
CA PRO A 100 23.04 10.24 -4.38
C PRO A 100 22.36 8.94 -4.85
N THR A 101 23.04 7.80 -4.70
CA THR A 101 22.49 6.47 -5.00
C THR A 101 21.30 6.11 -4.12
N ASP A 102 21.30 6.55 -2.87
CA ASP A 102 20.27 6.21 -1.88
C ASP A 102 19.00 7.04 -2.13
N LEU A 103 19.17 8.28 -2.62
CA LEU A 103 18.07 9.13 -3.09
C LEU A 103 17.40 8.55 -4.34
N ILE A 104 18.20 8.07 -5.29
CA ILE A 104 17.69 7.38 -6.50
C ILE A 104 16.90 6.14 -6.07
N LEU A 105 17.46 5.32 -5.18
CA LEU A 105 16.79 4.12 -4.69
C LEU A 105 15.47 4.46 -3.98
N ALA A 106 15.45 5.45 -3.09
CA ALA A 106 14.26 5.91 -2.40
C ALA A 106 13.18 6.36 -3.39
N SER A 107 13.56 7.11 -4.43
CA SER A 107 12.62 7.53 -5.47
C SER A 107 12.04 6.35 -6.27
N MET A 108 12.87 5.37 -6.65
CA MET A 108 12.40 4.16 -7.35
C MET A 108 11.44 3.35 -6.48
N VAL A 109 11.74 3.23 -5.19
CA VAL A 109 10.89 2.57 -4.19
C VAL A 109 9.56 3.31 -4.05
N HIS A 110 9.54 4.64 -4.05
CA HIS A 110 8.30 5.43 -4.03
C HIS A 110 7.35 5.10 -5.18
N TRP A 111 7.88 5.11 -6.40
CA TRP A 111 7.10 4.82 -7.61
C TRP A 111 6.54 3.39 -7.56
N PHE A 112 7.35 2.43 -7.11
CA PHE A 112 6.91 1.06 -6.90
C PHE A 112 5.78 0.98 -5.84
N LEU A 113 5.97 1.57 -4.67
CA LEU A 113 5.00 1.61 -3.58
C LEU A 113 3.67 2.24 -4.01
N THR A 114 3.73 3.30 -4.82
CA THR A 114 2.54 4.00 -5.31
C THR A 114 1.67 3.09 -6.17
N THR A 115 2.28 2.35 -7.12
CA THR A 115 1.56 1.37 -7.94
C THR A 115 1.00 0.20 -7.12
N PHE A 116 1.74 -0.22 -6.10
CA PHE A 116 1.34 -1.28 -5.19
C PHE A 116 0.15 -0.86 -4.31
N LEU A 117 0.20 0.36 -3.77
CA LEU A 117 -0.86 0.97 -2.96
C LEU A 117 -2.12 1.22 -3.79
N TYR A 118 -1.97 1.66 -5.04
CA TYR A 118 -3.09 1.79 -5.97
C TYR A 118 -3.81 0.45 -6.16
N SER A 119 -3.05 -0.61 -6.43
CA SER A 119 -3.60 -1.97 -6.60
C SER A 119 -4.34 -2.44 -5.33
N ALA A 120 -3.78 -2.13 -4.16
CA ALA A 120 -4.40 -2.44 -2.86
C ALA A 120 -5.77 -1.77 -2.70
N PHE A 121 -5.88 -0.47 -2.99
CA PHE A 121 -7.17 0.24 -2.91
C PHE A 121 -8.20 -0.26 -3.91
N ILE A 122 -7.78 -0.66 -5.12
CA ILE A 122 -8.67 -1.28 -6.09
C ILE A 122 -9.25 -2.58 -5.52
N PHE A 123 -8.43 -3.43 -4.91
CA PHE A 123 -8.91 -4.69 -4.30
C PHE A 123 -9.88 -4.45 -3.14
N LEU A 124 -9.63 -3.45 -2.30
CA LEU A 124 -10.55 -3.06 -1.22
C LEU A 124 -11.90 -2.57 -1.76
N LEU A 125 -11.89 -1.74 -2.81
CA LEU A 125 -13.13 -1.24 -3.42
C LEU A 125 -13.92 -2.35 -4.13
N LEU A 126 -13.25 -3.33 -4.75
CA LEU A 126 -13.91 -4.51 -5.32
C LEU A 126 -14.61 -5.34 -4.24
N PHE A 127 -13.99 -5.50 -3.07
CA PHE A 127 -14.64 -6.14 -1.93
C PHE A 127 -15.88 -5.36 -1.46
N ILE A 128 -15.77 -4.05 -1.30
CA ILE A 128 -16.90 -3.18 -0.90
C ILE A 128 -18.06 -3.31 -1.90
N ARG A 129 -17.76 -3.29 -3.21
CA ARG A 129 -18.77 -3.52 -4.26
C ARG A 129 -19.44 -4.88 -4.12
N SER A 130 -18.65 -5.94 -3.89
CA SER A 130 -19.20 -7.28 -3.68
C SER A 130 -20.11 -7.36 -2.44
N LEU A 131 -19.78 -6.64 -1.37
CA LEU A 131 -20.59 -6.59 -0.15
C LEU A 131 -21.92 -5.85 -0.39
N LEU A 132 -21.86 -4.69 -1.05
CA LEU A 132 -23.04 -3.89 -1.38
C LEU A 132 -24.02 -4.67 -2.27
N ASN A 133 -23.52 -5.36 -3.30
CA ASN A 133 -24.37 -6.17 -4.18
C ASN A 133 -25.03 -7.35 -3.46
N LYS A 134 -24.35 -7.98 -2.50
CA LYS A 134 -24.95 -9.04 -1.68
C LYS A 134 -26.07 -8.49 -0.80
N ASN A 135 -25.86 -7.33 -0.19
CA ASN A 135 -26.86 -6.72 0.68
C ASN A 135 -28.07 -6.17 -0.09
N SER A 136 -27.87 -5.66 -1.31
CA SER A 136 -28.99 -5.19 -2.15
C SER A 136 -29.92 -6.33 -2.61
N LEU A 137 -29.35 -7.53 -2.85
CA LEU A 137 -30.13 -8.73 -3.17
C LEU A 137 -30.97 -9.19 -1.98
N VAL A 138 -30.41 -9.12 -0.77
CA VAL A 138 -31.12 -9.49 0.47
C VAL A 138 -32.25 -8.50 0.79
N SER A 139 -32.09 -7.21 0.49
CA SER A 139 -33.16 -6.21 0.71
C SER A 139 -34.30 -6.22 -0.32
N SER A 140 -34.20 -7.04 -1.37
CA SER A 140 -35.18 -7.13 -2.46
C SER A 140 -36.13 -8.33 -2.36
N ILE A 141 -36.05 -9.09 -1.27
CA ILE A 141 -36.92 -10.23 -0.92
C ILE A 141 -37.73 -9.84 0.30
#